data_AF-E5XLN5-F1
#
_entry.id   AF-E5XLN5-F1
#
_cell.length_a   1.000
_cell.length_b   1.000
_cell.length_c   1.000
_cell.angle_alpha   90.00
_cell.angle_beta   90.00
_cell.angle_gamma   90.00
#
_symmetry.space_group_name_H-M   'P 1'
#
loop_
_entity.id
_entity.type
_entity.pdbx_description
1 polymer ?
#
loop_
_entity_poly.entity_id
_entity_poly.type
_entity_poly.pdbx_seq_one_letter_code
_entity_poly.pdbx_strand_id
1 'polypeptide(L)'
;MSDIDLHPEEQNRRHAASAGSLRASADALPDIKPEGLRPEHAAILQAAIGAARTTMRAAASTHDVGARASTAFGSQEAANAQRISEA
;
A
#
# COMPACT_ATOMS: atom_id res chain seq x y z
N MET A 1 13.98 -21.48 5.63
CA MET A 1 13.00 -20.38 5.79
C MET A 1 12.88 -19.72 4.43
N SER A 2 11.97 -20.21 3.58
CA SER A 2 11.74 -19.63 2.25
C SER A 2 10.37 -18.97 2.28
N ASP A 3 10.35 -17.66 2.55
CA ASP A 3 9.13 -16.82 2.52
C ASP A 3 8.66 -16.53 1.08
N ILE A 4 9.17 -17.25 0.08
CA ILE A 4 9.02 -16.87 -1.33
C ILE A 4 7.77 -17.46 -2.01
N ASP A 5 7.22 -18.58 -1.53
CA ASP A 5 6.03 -19.21 -2.13
C ASP A 5 4.77 -19.03 -1.27
N LEU A 6 4.33 -17.78 -1.10
CA LEU A 6 2.96 -17.53 -0.66
C LEU A 6 2.03 -17.72 -1.86
N HIS A 7 0.98 -18.52 -1.68
CA HIS A 7 -0.10 -18.71 -2.66
C HIS A 7 -0.57 -17.34 -3.19
N PRO A 8 -0.82 -17.14 -4.51
CA PRO A 8 -1.11 -15.83 -5.10
C PRO A 8 -2.23 -15.06 -4.39
N GLU A 9 -3.25 -15.78 -3.90
CA GLU A 9 -4.34 -15.21 -3.12
C GLU A 9 -3.90 -14.60 -1.78
N GLU A 10 -2.92 -15.21 -1.12
CA GLU A 10 -2.36 -14.71 0.14
C GLU A 10 -1.48 -13.47 -0.11
N GLN A 11 -0.73 -13.43 -1.23
CA GLN A 11 -0.01 -12.22 -1.64
C GLN A 11 -0.96 -11.06 -1.94
N ASN A 12 -2.04 -11.33 -2.68
CA ASN A 12 -3.09 -10.34 -2.97
C ASN A 12 -3.74 -9.81 -1.69
N ARG A 13 -4.12 -10.70 -0.76
CA ARG A 13 -4.70 -10.33 0.54
C ARG A 13 -3.75 -9.45 1.35
N ARG A 14 -2.46 -9.77 1.38
CA ARG A 14 -1.43 -8.95 2.06
C ARG A 14 -1.31 -7.57 1.44
N HIS A 15 -1.28 -7.46 0.11
CA HIS A 15 -1.24 -6.16 -0.56
C HIS A 15 -2.48 -5.31 -0.25
N ALA A 16 -3.68 -5.89 -0.32
CA ALA A 16 -4.91 -5.17 0.01
C ALA A 16 -4.95 -4.73 1.49
N ALA A 17 -4.51 -5.59 2.41
CA ALA A 17 -4.44 -5.27 3.83
C ALA A 17 -3.44 -4.13 4.11
N SER A 18 -2.25 -4.18 3.51
CA SER A 18 -1.25 -3.11 3.62
C SER A 18 -1.76 -1.78 3.06
N ALA A 19 -2.46 -1.80 1.91
CA ALA A 19 -3.10 -0.60 1.37
C ALA A 19 -4.13 -0.01 2.35
N GLY A 20 -4.95 -0.86 2.97
CA GLY A 20 -5.90 -0.46 4.01
C GLY A 20 -5.22 0.20 5.21
N SER A 21 -4.21 -0.45 5.78
CA SER A 21 -3.44 0.06 6.92
C SER A 21 -2.73 1.38 6.65
N LEU A 22 -2.22 1.58 5.42
CA LEU A 22 -1.57 2.82 5.02
C LEU A 22 -2.56 3.99 4.91
N ARG A 23 -3.76 3.76 4.37
CA ARG A 23 -4.81 4.79 4.35
C ARG A 23 -5.25 5.16 5.76
N ALA A 24 -5.48 4.16 6.60
CA ALA A 24 -5.84 4.38 8.00
C ALA A 24 -4.75 5.17 8.74
N SER A 25 -3.48 4.84 8.53
CA SER A 25 -2.35 5.59 9.10
C SER A 25 -2.28 7.03 8.60
N ALA A 26 -2.54 7.26 7.30
CA ALA A 26 -2.59 8.60 6.73
C ALA A 26 -3.71 9.44 7.33
N ASP A 27 -4.89 8.84 7.54
CA ASP A 27 -6.04 9.50 8.14
C ASP A 27 -5.86 9.74 9.65
N ALA A 28 -5.07 8.90 10.33
CA ALA A 28 -4.77 9.02 11.75
C ALA A 28 -3.67 10.04 12.09
N LEU A 29 -2.95 10.59 11.10
CA LEU A 29 -1.95 11.62 11.37
C LEU A 29 -2.62 12.89 11.93
N PRO A 30 -2.14 13.45 13.06
CA PRO A 30 -2.74 14.62 13.67
C PRO A 30 -2.42 15.90 12.89
N ASP A 31 -3.26 16.92 12.98
CA ASP A 31 -2.87 18.28 12.61
C ASP A 31 -2.07 18.93 13.74
N ILE A 32 -1.09 19.77 13.38
CA ILE A 32 -0.29 20.51 14.36
C ILE A 32 -1.14 21.67 14.90
N LYS A 33 -1.36 21.65 16.21
CA LYS A 33 -1.82 22.82 16.95
C LYS A 33 -0.60 23.66 17.34
N PRO A 34 -0.52 24.94 16.98
CA PRO A 34 0.68 25.77 17.21
C PRO A 34 0.85 26.22 18.67
N GLU A 35 0.21 25.57 19.65
CA GLU A 35 0.27 25.97 21.06
C GLU A 35 1.73 25.92 21.55
N GLY A 36 2.28 27.09 21.90
CA GLY A 36 3.68 27.22 22.35
C GLY A 36 4.74 27.11 21.25
N LEU A 37 4.35 26.98 19.98
CA LEU A 37 5.29 26.93 18.85
C LEU A 37 5.45 28.30 18.18
N ARG A 38 6.66 28.60 17.71
CA ARG A 38 6.87 29.71 16.76
C ARG A 38 6.13 29.39 15.45
N PRO A 39 5.49 30.37 14.78
CA PRO A 39 4.72 30.13 13.56
C PRO A 39 5.49 29.38 12.47
N GLU A 40 6.78 29.69 12.29
CA GLU A 40 7.64 29.01 11.30
C GLU A 40 7.81 27.52 11.60
N HIS A 41 8.01 27.15 12.87
CA HIS A 41 8.15 25.74 13.25
C HIS A 41 6.83 24.98 13.09
N ALA A 42 5.72 25.60 13.48
CA ALA A 42 4.40 25.00 13.27
C ALA A 42 4.12 24.77 11.79
N ALA A 43 4.48 25.72 10.92
CA ALA A 43 4.34 25.59 9.47
C ALA A 43 5.19 24.45 8.90
N ILE A 44 6.46 24.33 9.30
CA ILE A 44 7.35 23.24 8.86
C ILE A 44 6.78 21.87 9.28
N LEU A 45 6.34 21.74 10.53
CA LEU A 45 5.77 20.48 11.04
C LEU A 45 4.47 20.13 10.32
N GLN A 46 3.57 21.11 10.12
CA GLN A 46 2.33 20.90 9.38
C GLN A 46 2.61 20.47 7.93
N ALA A 47 3.59 21.09 7.27
CA ALA A 47 4.01 20.71 5.92
C ALA A 47 4.58 19.28 5.88
N ALA A 48 5.42 18.92 6.86
CA ALA A 48 5.97 17.58 6.97
C ALA A 48 4.88 16.51 7.19
N ILE A 49 3.87 16.79 8.02
CA ILE A 49 2.71 15.92 8.21
C ILE A 49 1.91 15.80 6.91
N GLY A 50 1.66 16.90 6.20
CA GLY A 50 1.00 16.88 4.91
C GLY A 50 1.74 16.02 3.87
N ALA A 51 3.07 16.13 3.84
CA ALA A 51 3.91 15.29 3.00
C ALA A 51 3.82 13.81 3.40
N ALA A 52 3.87 13.50 4.70
CA ALA A 52 3.73 12.14 5.21
C ALA A 52 2.37 11.50 4.83
N ARG A 53 1.27 12.25 4.96
CA ARG A 53 -0.07 11.81 4.49
C ARG A 53 -0.05 11.48 3.00
N THR A 54 0.55 12.37 2.20
CA THR A 54 0.65 12.20 0.75
C THR A 54 1.44 10.94 0.38
N THR A 55 2.60 10.74 1.01
CA THR A 55 3.45 9.56 0.80
C THR A 55 2.73 8.27 1.19
N MET A 56 2.03 8.24 2.33
CA MET A 56 1.26 7.06 2.74
C MET A 56 0.11 6.74 1.79
N ARG A 57 -0.61 7.75 1.28
CA ARG A 57 -1.65 7.54 0.24
C ARG A 57 -1.06 7.00 -1.06
N ALA A 58 0.09 7.52 -1.48
CA ALA A 58 0.78 7.02 -2.67
C ALA A 58 1.22 5.56 -2.48
N ALA A 59 1.78 5.22 -1.31
CA ALA A 59 2.15 3.85 -0.98
C ALA A 59 0.93 2.89 -0.97
N ALA A 60 -0.21 3.34 -0.44
CA ALA A 60 -1.45 2.57 -0.49
C ALA A 60 -1.90 2.28 -1.94
N SER A 61 -1.79 3.28 -2.82
CA SER A 61 -2.08 3.12 -4.26
C SER A 61 -1.16 2.07 -4.92
N THR A 62 0.14 2.10 -4.63
CA THR A 62 1.09 1.10 -5.13
C THR A 62 0.73 -0.31 -4.66
N HIS A 63 0.28 -0.46 -3.41
CA HIS A 63 -0.20 -1.74 -2.91
C HIS A 63 -1.48 -2.21 -3.60
N ASP A 64 -2.43 -1.33 -3.92
CA ASP A 64 -3.61 -1.72 -4.73
C ASP A 64 -3.21 -2.20 -6.12
N VAL A 65 -2.24 -1.54 -6.76
CA VAL A 65 -1.71 -1.97 -8.05
C VAL A 65 -1.05 -3.34 -7.93
N GLY A 66 -0.27 -3.58 -6.87
CA GLY A 66 0.32 -4.89 -6.58
C GLY A 66 -0.73 -6.00 -6.40
N ALA A 67 -1.81 -5.72 -5.67
CA ALA A 67 -2.95 -6.63 -5.50
C ALA A 67 -3.60 -7.02 -6.85
N ARG A 68 -3.83 -6.02 -7.71
CA ARG A 68 -4.39 -6.23 -9.06
C ARG A 68 -3.44 -7.02 -9.96
N ALA A 69 -2.15 -6.69 -9.94
CA ALA A 69 -1.14 -7.39 -10.74
C ALA A 69 -1.01 -8.85 -10.33
N SER A 70 -0.97 -9.14 -9.02
CA SER A 70 -0.92 -10.52 -8.50
C SER A 70 -2.12 -11.36 -8.96
N THR A 71 -3.32 -10.76 -8.95
CA THR A 71 -4.53 -11.42 -9.48
C THR A 71 -4.41 -11.71 -10.98
N ALA A 72 -3.97 -10.73 -11.76
CA ALA A 72 -3.81 -10.89 -13.20
C ALA A 72 -2.78 -11.98 -13.55
N PHE A 73 -1.62 -11.98 -12.89
CA PHE A 73 -0.59 -12.99 -13.12
C PHE A 73 -1.03 -14.39 -12.71
N GLY A 74 -1.71 -14.55 -11.57
CA GLY A 74 -2.27 -15.85 -11.17
C GLY A 74 -3.28 -16.39 -12.19
N SER A 75 -4.15 -15.53 -12.74
CA SER A 75 -5.10 -15.93 -13.78
C SER A 75 -4.41 -16.33 -15.10
N GLN A 76 -3.35 -15.62 -15.48
CA GLN A 76 -2.57 -15.91 -16.67
C GLN A 76 -1.78 -17.21 -16.51
N GLU A 77 -1.21 -17.45 -15.34
CA GLU A 77 -0.50 -18.69 -15.02
C GLU A 77 -1.43 -19.91 -15.09
N ALA A 78 -2.63 -19.82 -14.49
CA ALA A 78 -3.65 -20.87 -14.58
C ALA A 78 -4.07 -21.15 -16.04
N ALA A 79 -4.34 -20.09 -16.82
CA ALA A 79 -4.70 -20.22 -18.23
C ALA A 79 -3.57 -20.86 -19.06
N ASN A 80 -2.32 -20.51 -18.79
CA ASN A 80 -1.17 -21.10 -19.45
C ASN A 80 -1.00 -22.58 -19.09
N ALA A 81 -1.13 -22.92 -17.80
CA ALA A 81 -1.05 -24.30 -17.34
C ALA A 81 -2.11 -25.19 -18.01
N GLN A 82 -3.34 -24.70 -18.13
CA GLN A 82 -4.41 -25.41 -18.84
C GLN A 82 -4.04 -25.64 -20.32
N ARG A 83 -3.62 -24.60 -21.03
CA ARG A 83 -3.22 -24.69 -22.45
C ARG A 83 -2.07 -25.67 -22.68
N ILE A 84 -1.11 -25.75 -21.74
CA ILE A 84 0.00 -26.71 -21.81
C ILE A 84 -0.51 -28.14 -21.58
N SER A 85 -1.48 -28.34 -20.68
CA SER A 85 -2.03 -29.67 -20.40
C SER A 85 -2.91 -30.23 -21.53
N GLU A 86 -3.49 -29.35 -22.35
CA GLU A 86 -4.33 -29.69 -23.50
C GLU A 86 -3.52 -29.88 -24.80
N ALA A 87 -2.21 -29.61 -24.78
CA ALA A 87 -1.30 -29.71 -25.92
C ALA A 87 -0.46 -31.01 -25.87
#